data_AF-A0A2G9UX10-F1
#
_entry.id   AF-A0A2G9UX10-F1
#
_cell.length_a   1.000
_cell.length_b   1.000
_cell.length_c   1.000
_cell.angle_alpha   90.00
_cell.angle_beta   90.00
_cell.angle_gamma   90.00
#
_symmetry.space_group_name_H-M   'P 1'
#
loop_
_entity.id
_entity.type
_entity.pdbx_description
1 polymer ?
#
loop_
_entity_poly.entity_id
_entity_poly.type
_entity_poly.pdbx_seq_one_letter_code
_entity_poly.pdbx_strand_id
1 'polypeptide(L)'
;MSMSKSSYTQYNRKNWEDADFPILCQTCLGSNPYLRMMKDKFGKECKICERPFTNFRWQPGKGARYKSTELCQTCAKVKNVCQTCMFDLEYGLPVQVRDAALQIADNIPRQGANRDFYLQNAERALANTDGTTPVGALANIGDTAGTEMLKRLARTAPYYKRNAPHICSFYVKGECKRGEECPYRHEKPSDPDDPLSTQNIRDRYYGSNDPVAEKILNRAKAMPALEPPADTTITTLYVGNLGPAGQITQKDLKFVR
;
A
#
# COMPACT_ATOMS: atom_id res chain seq x y z
N MET A 1 25.85 7.33 -34.72
CA MET A 1 24.94 7.89 -33.69
C MET A 1 23.53 7.37 -33.96
N SER A 2 23.19 6.19 -33.44
CA SER A 2 21.86 5.61 -33.58
C SER A 2 20.90 6.26 -32.59
N MET A 3 20.07 7.19 -33.08
CA MET A 3 18.93 7.73 -32.33
C MET A 3 17.92 6.58 -32.12
N SER A 4 17.92 5.96 -30.94
CA SER A 4 16.91 4.98 -30.56
C SER A 4 15.57 5.69 -30.38
N LYS A 5 14.64 5.40 -31.30
CA LYS A 5 13.19 5.61 -31.25
C LYS A 5 12.63 5.93 -29.85
N SER A 6 12.58 7.23 -29.50
CA SER A 6 11.64 7.73 -28.49
C SER A 6 10.49 8.36 -29.24
N SER A 7 9.57 7.53 -29.73
CA SER A 7 8.32 7.97 -30.35
C SER A 7 7.25 8.36 -29.32
N TYR A 8 7.62 8.58 -28.04
CA TYR A 8 6.67 8.89 -26.97
C TYR A 8 6.53 10.39 -26.67
N THR A 9 7.24 11.26 -27.39
CA THR A 9 7.21 12.72 -27.20
C THR A 9 6.24 13.47 -28.12
N GLN A 10 5.50 12.80 -29.01
CA GLN A 10 4.80 13.47 -30.11
C GLN A 10 3.27 13.63 -29.97
N TYR A 11 2.63 13.23 -28.87
CA TYR A 11 1.22 13.56 -28.65
C TYR A 11 0.99 14.26 -27.32
N ASN A 12 0.50 15.49 -27.44
CA ASN A 12 0.06 16.45 -26.44
C ASN A 12 -1.03 15.86 -25.51
N ARG A 13 -0.67 14.87 -24.68
CA ARG A 13 -1.60 14.06 -23.86
C ARG A 13 -1.17 13.87 -22.40
N LYS A 14 -0.02 14.41 -21.99
CA LYS A 14 0.47 14.27 -20.62
C LYS A 14 0.24 15.56 -19.86
N ASN A 15 -0.87 15.64 -19.14
CA ASN A 15 -0.99 16.59 -18.03
C ASN A 15 0.12 16.28 -17.04
N TRP A 16 0.89 17.30 -16.65
CA TRP A 16 1.90 17.17 -15.61
C TRP A 16 1.24 17.48 -14.26
N GLU A 17 1.51 16.64 -13.28
CA GLU A 17 0.94 16.81 -11.94
C GLU A 17 1.77 17.83 -11.13
N ASP A 18 1.16 18.95 -10.75
CA ASP A 18 1.66 19.84 -9.70
C ASP A 18 0.76 19.71 -8.47
N ALA A 19 1.33 19.19 -7.39
CA ALA A 19 0.65 19.04 -6.11
C ALA A 19 1.51 19.64 -4.98
N ASP A 20 0.86 20.09 -3.90
CA ASP A 20 1.54 20.77 -2.79
C ASP A 20 2.01 19.85 -1.67
N PHE A 21 1.28 18.78 -1.39
CA PHE A 21 1.62 17.84 -0.34
C PHE A 21 1.40 16.38 -0.78
N PRO A 22 2.27 15.43 -0.41
CA PRO A 22 2.14 14.04 -0.83
C PRO A 22 1.10 13.26 0.00
N ILE A 23 0.57 12.19 -0.59
CA ILE A 23 -0.34 11.24 0.05
C ILE A 23 0.48 10.09 0.63
N LEU A 24 0.69 10.09 1.95
CA LEU A 24 1.60 9.18 2.65
C LEU A 24 0.97 8.51 3.86
N CYS A 25 1.44 7.30 4.19
CA CYS A 25 1.11 6.64 5.45
C CYS A 25 2.07 7.04 6.58
N GLN A 26 1.60 6.90 7.83
CA GLN A 26 2.38 7.24 9.03
C GLN A 26 3.72 6.50 9.11
N THR A 27 3.77 5.23 8.70
CA THR A 27 5.06 4.50 8.69
C THR A 27 6.06 5.11 7.72
N CYS A 28 5.63 5.62 6.56
CA CYS A 28 6.53 6.23 5.58
C CYS A 28 6.98 7.62 5.99
N LEU A 29 6.12 8.40 6.64
CA LEU A 29 6.46 9.71 7.19
C LEU A 29 7.51 9.58 8.30
N GLY A 30 7.39 8.57 9.16
CA GLY A 30 8.35 8.30 10.23
C GLY A 30 7.76 8.51 11.61
N SER A 31 8.61 8.50 12.64
CA SER A 31 8.18 8.68 14.03
C SER A 31 8.30 10.13 14.50
N ASN A 32 9.01 10.98 13.76
CA ASN A 32 9.20 12.38 14.13
C ASN A 32 8.01 13.23 13.64
N PRO A 33 7.27 13.93 14.53
CA PRO A 33 6.21 14.85 14.13
C PRO A 33 6.70 16.04 13.29
N TYR A 34 7.96 16.45 13.50
CA TYR A 34 8.57 17.57 12.80
C TYR A 34 9.41 17.07 11.63
N LEU A 35 8.94 17.33 10.42
CA LEU A 35 9.55 16.81 9.21
C LEU A 35 10.04 17.93 8.30
N ARG A 36 11.17 17.71 7.63
CA ARG A 36 11.66 18.55 6.54
C ARG A 36 11.55 17.78 5.23
N MET A 37 10.90 18.38 4.25
CA MET A 37 10.62 17.76 2.95
C MET A 37 11.06 18.71 1.83
N MET A 38 11.69 18.15 0.81
CA MET A 38 12.02 18.87 -0.43
C MET A 38 10.90 18.60 -1.45
N LYS A 39 10.34 19.66 -2.02
CA LYS A 39 9.38 19.61 -3.13
C LYS A 39 10.15 19.86 -4.43
N ASP A 40 10.13 18.89 -5.32
CA ASP A 40 10.77 18.96 -6.63
C ASP A 40 9.72 18.83 -7.73
N LYS A 41 9.40 19.95 -8.39
CA LYS A 41 8.33 20.00 -9.40
C LYS A 41 8.75 19.19 -10.63
N PHE A 42 7.95 18.19 -10.99
CA PHE A 42 8.21 17.30 -12.14
C PHE A 42 9.56 16.55 -12.06
N GLY A 43 10.11 16.35 -10.86
CA GLY A 43 11.45 15.77 -10.68
C GLY A 43 11.58 14.28 -11.00
N LYS A 44 10.46 13.55 -11.08
CA LYS A 44 10.43 12.11 -11.42
C LYS A 44 9.21 11.76 -12.27
N GLU A 45 9.34 10.68 -13.01
CA GLU A 45 8.19 10.00 -13.64
C GLU A 45 7.58 8.95 -12.69
N CYS A 46 6.27 8.81 -12.73
CA CYS A 46 5.52 7.82 -11.96
C CYS A 46 5.85 6.40 -12.44
N LYS A 47 6.10 5.48 -11.50
CA LYS A 47 6.47 4.08 -11.82
C LYS A 47 5.36 3.25 -12.48
N ILE A 48 4.13 3.75 -12.47
CA ILE A 48 2.95 3.07 -13.06
C ILE A 48 2.52 3.73 -14.37
N CYS A 49 2.28 5.04 -14.36
CA CYS A 49 1.74 5.77 -15.51
C CYS A 49 2.78 6.48 -16.37
N GLU A 50 4.06 6.51 -15.95
CA GLU A 50 5.17 7.12 -16.71
C GLU A 50 4.92 8.60 -17.05
N ARG A 51 4.08 9.28 -16.23
CA ARG A 51 3.86 10.72 -16.30
C ARG A 51 4.76 11.43 -15.28
N PRO A 52 5.35 12.58 -15.64
CA PRO A 52 6.05 13.43 -14.68
C PRO A 52 5.12 13.92 -13.57
N PHE A 53 5.61 13.93 -12.33
CA PHE A 53 4.86 14.40 -11.17
C PHE A 53 5.77 15.12 -10.18
N THR A 54 5.18 15.89 -9.26
CA THR A 54 5.92 16.50 -8.15
C THR A 54 6.47 15.43 -7.22
N ASN A 55 7.80 15.32 -7.19
CA ASN A 55 8.51 14.40 -6.31
C ASN A 55 8.75 15.07 -4.96
N PHE A 56 8.41 14.36 -3.89
CA PHE A 56 8.66 14.80 -2.53
C PHE A 56 9.72 13.91 -1.92
N ARG A 57 10.74 14.48 -1.29
CA ARG A 57 11.84 13.72 -0.65
C ARG A 57 12.06 14.18 0.78
N TRP A 58 12.09 13.25 1.72
CA TRP A 58 12.27 13.53 3.15
C TRP A 58 13.07 12.43 3.86
N GLN A 59 13.50 12.71 5.09
CA GLN A 59 14.12 11.72 5.97
C GLN A 59 13.16 11.39 7.12
N PRO A 60 12.66 10.14 7.23
CA PRO A 60 11.65 9.78 8.23
C PRO A 60 12.13 9.83 9.70
N GLY A 61 13.44 9.71 9.93
CA GLY A 61 14.01 9.67 11.27
C GLY A 61 15.52 9.48 11.26
N LYS A 62 16.13 9.54 12.45
CA LYS A 62 17.57 9.33 12.61
C LYS A 62 17.93 7.89 12.19
N GLY A 63 18.95 7.75 11.33
CA GLY A 63 19.37 6.46 10.79
C GLY A 63 18.45 5.86 9.72
N ALA A 64 17.34 6.52 9.36
CA ALA A 64 16.51 6.10 8.23
C ALA A 64 17.09 6.60 6.90
N ARG A 65 16.82 5.86 5.81
CA ARG A 65 17.12 6.35 4.46
C ARG A 65 16.17 7.48 4.07
N TYR A 66 16.65 8.34 3.18
CA TYR A 66 15.77 9.26 2.47
C TYR A 66 14.73 8.47 1.68
N LYS A 67 13.46 8.83 1.88
CA LYS A 67 12.34 8.32 1.10
C LYS A 67 11.91 9.37 0.10
N SER A 68 11.37 8.91 -1.01
CA SER A 68 10.72 9.74 -2.01
C SER A 68 9.34 9.18 -2.36
N THR A 69 8.50 10.01 -2.96
CA THR A 69 7.31 9.54 -3.66
C THR A 69 7.73 8.79 -4.93
N GLU A 70 7.05 7.68 -5.22
CA GLU A 70 7.30 6.84 -6.41
C GLU A 70 6.08 6.80 -7.36
N LEU A 71 4.92 7.23 -6.86
CA LEU A 71 3.66 7.33 -7.60
C LEU A 71 3.17 8.78 -7.65
N CYS A 72 2.50 9.12 -8.76
CA CYS A 72 1.72 10.35 -8.87
C CYS A 72 0.46 10.29 -7.98
N GLN A 73 -0.08 11.43 -7.57
CA GLN A 73 -1.30 11.52 -6.76
C GLN A 73 -2.48 10.86 -7.45
N THR A 74 -2.63 10.98 -8.77
CA THR A 74 -3.74 10.32 -9.49
C THR A 74 -3.71 8.80 -9.28
N CYS A 75 -2.55 8.16 -9.47
CA CYS A 75 -2.39 6.72 -9.27
C CYS A 75 -2.60 6.32 -7.80
N ALA A 76 -2.21 7.17 -6.85
CA ALA A 76 -2.44 6.96 -5.43
C ALA A 76 -3.93 7.04 -5.06
N LYS A 77 -4.65 8.05 -5.57
CA LYS A 77 -6.09 8.28 -5.31
C LYS A 77 -6.98 7.20 -5.93
N VAL A 78 -6.68 6.75 -7.14
CA VAL A 78 -7.44 5.68 -7.82
C VAL A 78 -7.44 4.38 -7.00
N LYS A 79 -6.32 4.08 -6.32
CA LYS A 79 -6.16 2.86 -5.54
C LYS A 79 -6.21 3.07 -4.03
N ASN A 80 -6.43 4.28 -3.52
CA ASN A 80 -6.32 4.62 -2.10
C ASN A 80 -5.02 4.12 -1.42
N VAL A 81 -3.87 4.39 -2.03
CA VAL A 81 -2.56 3.90 -1.55
C VAL A 81 -1.57 5.03 -1.25
N CYS A 82 -0.62 4.74 -0.37
CA CYS A 82 0.54 5.60 -0.12
C CYS A 82 1.46 5.70 -1.35
N GLN A 83 1.87 6.92 -1.72
CA GLN A 83 2.72 7.19 -2.88
C GLN A 83 4.12 6.56 -2.83
N THR A 84 4.58 6.10 -1.66
CA THR A 84 5.92 5.50 -1.50
C THR A 84 5.89 4.00 -1.25
N CYS A 85 5.03 3.51 -0.34
CA CYS A 85 5.00 2.07 -0.04
C CYS A 85 3.93 1.29 -0.80
N MET A 86 2.99 1.97 -1.49
CA MET A 86 1.89 1.37 -2.24
C MET A 86 1.00 0.45 -1.41
N PHE A 87 1.00 0.64 -0.09
CA PHE A 87 0.05 -0.01 0.79
C PHE A 87 -1.14 0.91 0.99
N ASP A 88 -2.27 0.29 1.28
CA ASP A 88 -3.51 0.97 1.58
C ASP A 88 -3.34 1.97 2.75
N LEU A 89 -4.03 3.11 2.66
CA LEU A 89 -3.92 4.19 3.65
C LEU A 89 -4.70 3.91 4.93
N GLU A 90 -5.72 3.06 4.89
CA GLU A 90 -6.63 2.78 6.00
C GLU A 90 -6.13 1.58 6.83
N TYR A 91 -5.86 0.45 6.18
CA TYR A 91 -5.47 -0.80 6.83
C TYR A 91 -3.94 -1.04 6.82
N GLY A 92 -3.20 -0.35 5.95
CA GLY A 92 -1.77 -0.55 5.80
C GLY A 92 -1.38 -1.91 5.19
N LEU A 93 -2.30 -2.53 4.44
CA LEU A 93 -2.15 -3.84 3.79
C LEU A 93 -1.83 -3.69 2.28
N PRO A 94 -1.27 -4.73 1.63
CA PRO A 94 -1.10 -4.75 0.18
C PRO A 94 -2.45 -4.66 -0.55
N VAL A 95 -2.43 -4.06 -1.75
CA VAL A 95 -3.63 -3.87 -2.60
C VAL A 95 -4.37 -5.17 -2.86
N GLN A 96 -3.65 -6.25 -3.18
CA GLN A 96 -4.24 -7.57 -3.44
C GLN A 96 -5.01 -8.13 -2.23
N VAL A 97 -4.53 -7.93 -1.00
CA VAL A 97 -5.21 -8.42 0.21
C VAL A 97 -6.53 -7.67 0.41
N ARG A 98 -6.49 -6.34 0.25
CA ARG A 98 -7.66 -5.48 0.38
C ARG A 98 -8.70 -5.78 -0.68
N ASP A 99 -8.29 -5.79 -1.95
CA ASP A 99 -9.20 -5.97 -3.07
C ASP A 99 -9.83 -7.38 -3.05
N ALA A 100 -9.10 -8.41 -2.58
CA ALA A 100 -9.65 -9.75 -2.36
C ALA A 100 -10.69 -9.80 -1.23
N ALA A 101 -10.46 -9.10 -0.11
CA ALA A 101 -11.40 -9.08 1.02
C ALA A 101 -12.67 -8.28 0.71
N LEU A 102 -12.55 -7.18 -0.04
CA LEU A 102 -13.66 -6.30 -0.43
C LEU A 102 -14.33 -6.72 -1.75
N GLN A 103 -13.88 -7.82 -2.36
CA GLN A 103 -14.39 -8.34 -3.64
C GLN A 103 -14.39 -7.28 -4.76
N ILE A 104 -13.37 -6.43 -4.77
CA ILE A 104 -13.21 -5.37 -5.78
C ILE A 104 -12.56 -5.96 -7.03
N ALA A 105 -13.27 -5.94 -8.15
CA ALA A 105 -12.68 -6.27 -9.44
C ALA A 105 -11.85 -5.07 -9.96
N ASP A 106 -10.54 -5.21 -9.99
CA ASP A 106 -9.65 -4.18 -10.53
C ASP A 106 -9.62 -4.20 -12.06
N ASN A 107 -10.41 -3.32 -12.68
CA ASN A 107 -10.50 -3.19 -14.14
C ASN A 107 -9.56 -2.13 -14.72
N ILE A 108 -8.45 -1.79 -14.04
CA ILE A 108 -7.49 -0.81 -14.55
C ILE A 108 -6.65 -1.42 -15.67
N PRO A 109 -6.63 -0.82 -16.88
CA PRO A 109 -5.78 -1.30 -17.97
C PRO A 109 -4.29 -1.20 -17.62
N ARG A 110 -3.52 -2.25 -17.93
CA ARG A 110 -2.11 -2.36 -17.52
C ARG A 110 -1.10 -1.73 -18.48
N GLN A 111 -1.44 -1.58 -19.77
CA GLN A 111 -0.45 -1.24 -20.79
C GLN A 111 -0.98 -0.25 -21.84
N GLY A 112 -0.04 0.55 -22.37
CA GLY A 112 -0.22 1.38 -23.56
C GLY A 112 -1.27 2.47 -23.44
N ALA A 113 -1.90 2.78 -24.58
CA ALA A 113 -2.87 3.88 -24.70
C ALA A 113 -4.10 3.72 -23.81
N ASN A 114 -4.54 2.48 -23.53
CA ASN A 114 -5.71 2.21 -22.71
C ASN A 114 -5.49 2.62 -21.25
N ARG A 115 -4.28 2.36 -20.72
CA ARG A 115 -3.87 2.80 -19.38
C ARG A 115 -3.91 4.33 -19.30
N ASP A 116 -3.28 4.98 -20.27
CA ASP A 116 -3.15 6.43 -20.29
C ASP A 116 -4.52 7.12 -20.46
N PHE A 117 -5.40 6.56 -21.29
CA PHE A 117 -6.79 7.03 -21.46
C PHE A 117 -7.61 6.87 -20.18
N TYR A 118 -7.56 5.69 -19.55
CA TYR A 118 -8.24 5.45 -18.28
C TYR A 118 -7.81 6.45 -17.20
N LEU A 119 -6.50 6.64 -17.05
CA LEU A 119 -5.95 7.57 -16.06
C LEU A 119 -6.29 9.03 -16.37
N GLN A 120 -6.33 9.43 -17.65
CA GLN A 120 -6.76 10.79 -18.02
C GLN A 120 -8.24 11.03 -17.68
N ASN A 121 -9.09 10.04 -17.88
CA ASN A 121 -10.50 10.13 -17.50
C ASN A 121 -10.67 10.13 -15.98
N ALA A 122 -9.91 9.31 -15.25
CA ALA A 122 -9.91 9.31 -13.79
C ALA A 122 -9.40 10.64 -13.21
N GLU A 123 -8.37 11.24 -13.80
CA GLU A 123 -7.87 12.56 -13.45
C GLU A 123 -8.93 13.64 -13.67
N ARG A 124 -9.64 13.60 -14.80
CA ARG A 124 -10.76 14.52 -15.08
C ARG A 124 -11.91 14.33 -14.09
N ALA A 125 -12.24 13.08 -13.75
CA ALA A 125 -13.25 12.79 -12.75
C ALA A 125 -12.83 13.34 -11.37
N LEU A 126 -11.57 13.16 -10.98
CA LEU A 126 -11.01 13.72 -9.75
C LEU A 126 -11.05 15.24 -9.70
N ALA A 127 -10.75 15.91 -10.82
CA ALA A 127 -10.80 17.36 -10.92
C ALA A 127 -12.21 17.93 -10.70
N ASN A 128 -13.26 17.12 -10.96
CA ASN A 128 -14.65 17.48 -10.71
C ASN A 128 -15.13 17.15 -9.28
N THR A 129 -14.32 16.43 -8.50
CA THR A 129 -14.59 16.12 -7.09
C THR A 129 -13.84 17.09 -6.18
N ASP A 130 -14.18 17.08 -4.89
CA ASP A 130 -13.44 17.80 -3.85
C ASP A 130 -12.00 17.27 -3.64
N GLY A 131 -11.66 16.15 -4.29
CA GLY A 131 -10.35 15.54 -4.25
C GLY A 131 -10.02 14.82 -2.94
N THR A 132 -10.99 14.64 -2.03
CA THR A 132 -10.84 14.00 -0.72
C THR A 132 -11.18 12.52 -0.75
N THR A 133 -12.11 12.12 -1.62
CA THR A 133 -12.58 10.74 -1.72
C THR A 133 -11.81 9.96 -2.81
N PRO A 134 -11.58 8.64 -2.60
CA PRO A 134 -11.08 7.78 -3.67
C PRO A 134 -12.13 7.65 -4.78
N VAL A 135 -11.70 7.28 -5.98
CA VAL A 135 -12.58 7.16 -7.15
C VAL A 135 -13.00 5.71 -7.39
N GLY A 136 -14.20 5.52 -7.94
CA GLY A 136 -14.65 4.25 -8.50
C GLY A 136 -15.19 3.29 -7.44
N ALA A 137 -14.93 2.00 -7.61
CA ALA A 137 -15.48 0.95 -6.75
C ALA A 137 -15.11 1.15 -5.27
N LEU A 138 -13.96 1.75 -4.98
CA LEU A 138 -13.49 2.09 -3.63
C LEU A 138 -14.34 3.17 -2.94
N ALA A 139 -15.04 4.02 -3.69
CA ALA A 139 -15.88 5.08 -3.13
C ALA A 139 -17.22 4.56 -2.56
N ASN A 140 -17.67 3.39 -3.03
CA ASN A 140 -19.02 2.86 -2.76
C ASN A 140 -19.03 1.68 -1.78
N ILE A 141 -17.91 1.43 -1.08
CA ILE A 141 -17.77 0.27 -0.19
C ILE A 141 -18.38 0.63 1.17
N GLY A 142 -19.48 -0.03 1.52
CA GLY A 142 -20.04 0.01 2.87
C GLY A 142 -19.26 -0.88 3.85
N ASP A 143 -19.58 -0.78 5.14
CA ASP A 143 -19.07 -1.72 6.15
C ASP A 143 -19.58 -3.14 5.83
N THR A 144 -18.70 -3.96 5.27
CA THR A 144 -18.98 -5.37 4.92
C THR A 144 -18.15 -6.31 5.80
N ALA A 145 -18.46 -7.60 5.79
CA ALA A 145 -17.67 -8.63 6.48
C ALA A 145 -16.17 -8.60 6.07
N GLY A 146 -15.87 -8.16 4.84
CA GLY A 146 -14.50 -7.96 4.36
C GLY A 146 -13.73 -6.90 5.15
N THR A 147 -14.42 -5.83 5.58
CA THR A 147 -13.84 -4.75 6.39
C THR A 147 -13.37 -5.24 7.75
N GLU A 148 -14.14 -6.12 8.40
CA GLU A 148 -13.76 -6.69 9.70
C GLU A 148 -12.51 -7.59 9.58
N MET A 149 -12.46 -8.43 8.53
CA MET A 149 -11.28 -9.26 8.23
C MET A 149 -10.03 -8.40 8.02
N LEU A 150 -10.14 -7.28 7.29
CA LEU A 150 -9.03 -6.35 7.06
C LEU A 150 -8.57 -5.68 8.35
N LYS A 151 -9.49 -5.26 9.22
CA LYS A 151 -9.17 -4.69 10.54
C LYS A 151 -8.38 -5.67 11.42
N ARG A 152 -8.74 -6.97 11.40
CA ARG A 152 -8.02 -8.02 12.15
C ARG A 152 -6.61 -8.29 11.58
N LEU A 153 -6.44 -8.16 10.26
CA LEU A 153 -5.14 -8.35 9.59
C LEU A 153 -4.23 -7.11 9.68
N ALA A 154 -4.82 -5.93 9.82
CA ALA A 154 -4.10 -4.66 9.89
C ALA A 154 -3.12 -4.64 11.08
N ARG A 155 -1.98 -3.99 10.88
CA ARG A 155 -1.00 -3.82 11.96
C ARG A 155 -1.39 -2.62 12.82
N THR A 156 -1.36 -2.81 14.13
CA THR A 156 -1.63 -1.74 15.11
C THR A 156 -0.46 -0.76 15.25
N ALA A 157 0.78 -1.26 15.14
CA ALA A 157 2.00 -0.46 15.29
C ALA A 157 2.74 -0.25 13.96
N PRO A 158 3.36 0.93 13.74
CA PRO A 158 4.11 1.23 12.53
C PRO A 158 5.38 0.37 12.40
N TYR A 159 5.62 -0.17 11.21
CA TYR A 159 6.79 -1.01 10.94
C TYR A 159 7.96 -0.21 10.33
N TYR A 160 8.71 0.49 11.18
CA TYR A 160 9.78 1.40 10.75
C TYR A 160 11.00 0.72 10.13
N LYS A 161 11.15 -0.62 10.25
CA LYS A 161 12.20 -1.36 9.52
C LYS A 161 12.14 -1.17 8.00
N ARG A 162 10.99 -0.77 7.43
CA ARG A 162 10.87 -0.39 6.00
C ARG A 162 11.63 0.89 5.62
N ASN A 163 11.90 1.74 6.60
CA ASN A 163 12.62 2.99 6.40
C ASN A 163 14.13 2.82 6.61
N ALA A 164 14.58 1.62 6.95
CA ALA A 164 15.99 1.32 7.12
C ALA A 164 16.74 1.49 5.77
N PRO A 165 18.04 1.86 5.81
CA PRO A 165 18.87 1.91 4.62
C PRO A 165 18.94 0.58 3.88
N HIS A 166 19.27 0.64 2.59
CA HIS A 166 19.60 -0.56 1.85
C HIS A 166 20.88 -1.20 2.41
N ILE A 167 21.06 -2.47 2.10
CA ILE A 167 22.25 -3.22 2.48
C ILE A 167 23.41 -2.75 1.61
N CYS A 168 24.57 -2.58 2.24
CA CYS A 168 25.78 -2.15 1.57
C CYS A 168 26.29 -3.27 0.65
N SER A 169 26.20 -3.08 -0.67
CA SER A 169 26.71 -4.04 -1.64
C SER A 169 28.21 -4.31 -1.51
N PHE A 170 28.99 -3.30 -1.15
CA PHE A 170 30.45 -3.43 -0.91
C PHE A 170 30.77 -4.23 0.36
N TYR A 171 29.93 -4.13 1.39
CA TYR A 171 30.11 -4.92 2.61
C TYR A 171 29.86 -6.40 2.35
N VAL A 172 28.82 -6.71 1.58
CA VAL A 172 28.51 -8.09 1.17
C VAL A 172 29.66 -8.71 0.37
N LYS A 173 30.42 -7.91 -0.38
CA LYS A 173 31.63 -8.33 -1.10
C LYS A 173 32.91 -8.36 -0.24
N GLY A 174 32.88 -7.83 0.98
CA GLY A 174 34.06 -7.69 1.85
C GLY A 174 34.97 -6.50 1.54
N GLU A 175 34.55 -5.57 0.68
CA GLU A 175 35.37 -4.45 0.17
C GLU A 175 34.94 -3.08 0.73
N CYS A 176 34.08 -3.04 1.75
CA CYS A 176 33.60 -1.76 2.28
C CYS A 176 34.67 -1.04 3.11
N LYS A 177 35.32 -0.03 2.51
CA LYS A 177 36.34 0.79 3.17
C LYS A 177 35.80 1.86 4.12
N ARG A 178 34.48 2.07 4.15
CA ARG A 178 33.82 3.10 4.97
C ARG A 178 33.60 2.71 6.43
N GLY A 179 33.77 1.42 6.78
CA GLY A 179 33.60 0.92 8.15
C GLY A 179 32.29 1.38 8.79
N GLU A 180 32.36 1.87 10.02
CA GLU A 180 31.23 2.38 10.82
C GLU A 180 30.61 3.68 10.28
N GLU A 181 31.30 4.41 9.41
CA GLU A 181 30.77 5.64 8.79
C GLU A 181 29.82 5.33 7.62
N CYS A 182 29.75 4.08 7.18
CA CYS A 182 28.92 3.68 6.05
C CYS A 182 27.43 3.93 6.33
N PRO A 183 26.73 4.75 5.51
CA PRO A 183 25.29 5.01 5.72
C PRO A 183 24.37 3.82 5.40
N TYR A 184 24.93 2.76 4.81
CA TYR A 184 24.21 1.55 4.42
C TYR A 184 24.39 0.46 5.46
N ARG A 185 23.43 -0.46 5.55
CA ARG A 185 23.47 -1.52 6.56
C ARG A 185 24.53 -2.56 6.24
N HIS A 186 25.25 -2.98 7.26
CA HIS A 186 26.23 -4.06 7.24
C HIS A 186 25.60 -5.34 7.82
N GLU A 187 24.62 -5.87 7.10
CA GLU A 187 23.86 -7.07 7.47
C GLU A 187 23.73 -8.00 6.27
N LYS A 188 23.43 -9.28 6.51
CA LYS A 188 23.23 -10.26 5.43
C LYS A 188 21.94 -9.91 4.64
N PRO A 189 22.00 -9.86 3.29
CA PRO A 189 20.81 -9.80 2.46
C PRO A 189 19.85 -10.96 2.69
N SER A 190 18.58 -10.73 2.40
CA SER A 190 17.61 -11.82 2.27
C SER A 190 18.07 -12.79 1.18
N ASP A 191 17.71 -14.06 1.37
CA ASP A 191 18.03 -15.12 0.43
C ASP A 191 17.35 -14.84 -0.94
N PRO A 192 18.08 -14.89 -2.07
CA PRO A 192 17.46 -14.77 -3.39
C PRO A 192 16.44 -15.87 -3.69
N ASP A 193 16.54 -17.04 -3.05
CA ASP A 193 15.60 -18.14 -3.24
C ASP A 193 14.28 -17.94 -2.46
N ASP A 194 14.21 -16.95 -1.56
CA ASP A 194 12.96 -16.57 -0.90
C ASP A 194 12.03 -15.88 -1.93
N PRO A 195 10.80 -16.36 -2.17
CA PRO A 195 9.84 -15.71 -3.06
C PRO A 195 9.51 -14.26 -2.66
N LEU A 196 9.76 -13.86 -1.40
CA LEU A 196 9.61 -12.47 -0.97
C LEU A 196 10.72 -11.53 -1.48
N SER A 197 11.81 -12.06 -2.03
CA SER A 197 12.96 -11.28 -2.49
C SER A 197 12.70 -10.59 -3.85
N THR A 198 11.93 -11.24 -4.73
CA THR A 198 11.55 -10.72 -6.05
C THR A 198 10.20 -10.02 -6.00
N GLN A 199 10.20 -8.69 -5.85
CA GLN A 199 8.98 -7.88 -5.82
C GLN A 199 9.00 -6.81 -6.91
N ASN A 200 8.12 -6.93 -7.90
CA ASN A 200 7.91 -5.90 -8.91
C ASN A 200 6.94 -4.82 -8.41
N ILE A 201 7.27 -3.56 -8.71
CA ILE A 201 6.46 -2.40 -8.33
C ILE A 201 5.07 -2.41 -8.99
N ARG A 202 4.97 -2.87 -10.24
CA ARG A 202 3.70 -2.92 -11.00
C ARG A 202 2.78 -4.00 -10.45
N ASP A 203 3.34 -5.18 -10.20
CA ASP A 203 2.60 -6.33 -9.66
C ASP A 203 1.97 -6.01 -8.31
N ARG A 204 2.73 -5.33 -7.43
CA ARG A 204 2.24 -4.84 -6.14
C ARG A 204 1.15 -3.77 -6.24
N TYR A 205 1.18 -2.93 -7.27
CA TYR A 205 0.19 -1.87 -7.49
C TYR A 205 -1.12 -2.42 -8.06
N TYR A 206 -1.05 -3.30 -9.06
CA TYR A 206 -2.22 -3.94 -9.67
C TYR A 206 -2.76 -5.12 -8.84
N GLY A 207 -2.06 -5.50 -7.78
CA GLY A 207 -2.46 -6.62 -6.91
C GLY A 207 -2.40 -7.98 -7.59
N SER A 208 -1.47 -8.16 -8.53
CA SER A 208 -1.24 -9.44 -9.22
C SER A 208 0.07 -10.05 -8.77
N ASN A 209 0.08 -11.32 -8.36
CA ASN A 209 1.28 -12.08 -7.98
C ASN A 209 2.16 -11.38 -6.93
N ASP A 210 1.56 -10.76 -5.90
CA ASP A 210 2.33 -10.21 -4.77
C ASP A 210 2.59 -11.32 -3.71
N PRO A 211 3.84 -11.78 -3.53
CA PRO A 211 4.16 -12.84 -2.57
C PRO A 211 3.88 -12.42 -1.12
N VAL A 212 3.95 -11.12 -0.81
CA VAL A 212 3.61 -10.60 0.52
C VAL A 212 2.11 -10.72 0.75
N ALA A 213 1.30 -10.41 -0.26
CA ALA A 213 -0.14 -10.53 -0.18
C ALA A 213 -0.57 -11.99 -0.03
N GLU A 214 0.03 -12.90 -0.80
CA GLU A 214 -0.24 -14.33 -0.70
C GLU A 214 0.05 -14.87 0.70
N LYS A 215 1.18 -14.50 1.30
CA LYS A 215 1.52 -14.88 2.67
C LYS A 215 0.51 -14.37 3.70
N ILE A 216 0.00 -13.15 3.52
CA ILE A 216 -1.03 -12.56 4.41
C ILE A 216 -2.38 -13.28 4.21
N LEU A 217 -2.77 -13.57 2.97
CA LEU A 217 -4.00 -14.30 2.67
C LEU A 217 -3.95 -15.74 3.20
N ASN A 218 -2.82 -16.43 3.09
CA ASN A 218 -2.64 -17.76 3.66
C ASN A 218 -2.72 -17.74 5.19
N ARG A 219 -2.14 -16.72 5.83
CA ARG A 219 -2.33 -16.49 7.26
C ARG A 219 -3.80 -16.22 7.61
N ALA A 220 -4.52 -15.49 6.75
CA ALA A 220 -5.93 -15.21 6.97
C ALA A 220 -6.81 -16.45 6.86
N LYS A 221 -6.53 -17.33 5.89
CA LYS A 221 -7.20 -18.63 5.75
C LYS A 221 -6.98 -19.55 6.97
N ALA A 222 -5.83 -19.43 7.62
CA ALA A 222 -5.50 -20.19 8.83
C ALA A 222 -6.07 -19.58 10.12
N MET A 223 -6.69 -18.40 10.07
CA MET A 223 -7.37 -17.84 11.25
C MET A 223 -8.66 -18.61 11.55
N PRO A 224 -9.03 -18.75 12.83
CA PRO A 224 -10.26 -19.43 13.21
C PRO A 224 -11.46 -18.70 12.59
N ALA A 225 -12.19 -19.42 11.74
CA ALA A 225 -13.41 -18.96 11.12
C ALA A 225 -14.60 -19.70 11.74
N LEU A 226 -15.76 -19.07 11.72
CA LEU A 226 -17.00 -19.74 12.13
C LEU A 226 -17.39 -20.73 11.04
N GLU A 227 -17.51 -22.00 11.40
CA GLU A 227 -18.05 -23.02 10.52
C GLU A 227 -19.58 -22.92 10.50
N PRO A 228 -20.22 -23.05 9.32
CA PRO A 228 -21.67 -23.12 9.27
C PRO A 228 -22.15 -24.38 10.03
N PRO A 229 -23.30 -24.32 10.72
CA PRO A 229 -23.83 -25.47 11.42
C PRO A 229 -24.15 -26.60 10.42
N ALA A 230 -23.86 -27.84 10.80
CA ALA A 230 -24.12 -29.01 9.96
C ALA A 230 -25.62 -29.18 9.65
N ASP A 231 -26.48 -28.78 10.58
CA ASP A 231 -27.92 -28.70 10.40
C ASP A 231 -28.36 -27.24 10.29
N THR A 232 -28.96 -26.88 9.17
CA THR A 232 -29.42 -25.51 8.87
C THR A 232 -30.58 -25.04 9.75
N THR A 233 -31.22 -25.93 10.50
CA THR A 233 -32.32 -25.57 11.41
C THR A 233 -31.84 -25.09 12.79
N ILE A 234 -30.59 -25.38 13.15
CA ILE A 234 -30.04 -25.04 14.45
C ILE A 234 -29.64 -23.56 14.48
N THR A 235 -30.33 -22.79 15.32
CA THR A 235 -30.03 -21.38 15.60
C THR A 235 -29.49 -21.18 17.02
N THR A 236 -29.22 -22.27 17.74
CA THR A 236 -28.67 -22.23 19.09
C THR A 236 -27.22 -21.74 19.08
N LEU A 237 -26.92 -20.69 19.85
CA LEU A 237 -25.58 -20.14 20.00
C LEU A 237 -24.97 -20.59 21.34
N TYR A 238 -23.80 -21.24 21.28
CA TYR A 238 -23.00 -21.52 22.46
C TYR A 238 -22.08 -20.34 22.77
N VAL A 239 -22.21 -19.77 23.96
CA VAL A 239 -21.38 -18.65 24.43
C VAL A 239 -20.54 -19.14 25.61
N GLY A 240 -19.24 -19.33 25.39
CA GLY A 240 -18.28 -19.72 26.41
C GLY A 240 -17.70 -18.51 27.15
N ASN A 241 -17.12 -18.77 28.33
CA ASN A 241 -16.29 -17.81 29.09
C ASN A 241 -16.99 -16.48 29.45
N LEU A 242 -18.23 -16.54 29.97
CA LEU A 242 -19.01 -15.37 30.41
C LEU A 242 -18.49 -14.69 31.70
N GLY A 243 -17.35 -15.13 32.25
CA GLY A 243 -16.79 -14.63 33.50
C GLY A 243 -17.52 -15.13 34.76
N PRO A 244 -17.11 -14.66 35.94
CA PRO A 244 -17.75 -15.01 37.22
C PRO A 244 -19.20 -14.51 37.28
N ALA A 245 -20.03 -15.24 38.04
CA ALA A 245 -21.45 -14.96 38.17
C ALA A 245 -21.70 -13.51 38.67
N GLY A 246 -22.45 -12.73 37.90
CA GLY A 246 -22.86 -11.37 38.23
C GLY A 246 -22.14 -10.24 37.48
N GLN A 247 -21.07 -10.53 36.72
CA GLN A 247 -20.36 -9.50 35.94
C GLN A 247 -21.09 -9.11 34.64
N ILE A 248 -21.75 -10.07 34.00
CA ILE A 248 -22.54 -9.87 32.78
C ILE A 248 -23.95 -10.39 33.06
N THR A 249 -24.97 -9.56 32.84
CA THR A 249 -26.37 -9.96 33.02
C THR A 249 -27.03 -10.31 31.69
N GLN A 250 -28.13 -11.07 31.74
CA GLN A 250 -28.91 -11.40 30.55
C GLN A 250 -29.45 -10.16 29.83
N LYS A 251 -29.68 -9.06 30.56
CA LYS A 251 -30.13 -7.80 29.96
C LYS A 251 -29.04 -7.20 29.08
N ASP A 252 -27.78 -7.29 29.50
CA ASP A 252 -26.64 -6.78 28.73
C ASP A 252 -26.47 -7.55 27.41
N LEU A 253 -26.66 -8.88 27.44
CA LEU A 253 -26.60 -9.71 26.24
C LEU A 253 -27.75 -9.44 25.25
N LYS A 254 -28.91 -8.99 25.73
CA LYS A 254 -30.06 -8.65 24.87
C LYS A 254 -29.94 -7.28 24.20
N PHE A 255 -29.05 -6.41 24.68
CA PHE A 255 -28.92 -5.01 24.21
C PHE A 255 -27.83 -4.80 23.15
N VAL A 256 -27.13 -5.85 22.72
CA VAL A 256 -26.14 -5.75 21.64
C VAL A 256 -26.89 -5.61 20.30
N ARG A 257 -27.08 -4.35 19.87
CA ARG A 257 -27.60 -3.99 18.54
C ARG A 257 -26.46 -3.80 17.56
#